data_AF-A0A7V2RTH6-F1
#
_entry.id   AF-A0A7V2RTH6-F1
#
_cell.length_a   1.000
_cell.length_b   1.000
_cell.length_c   1.000
_cell.angle_alpha   90.00
_cell.angle_beta   90.00
_cell.angle_gamma   90.00
#
_symmetry.space_group_name_H-M   'P 1'
#
loop_
_entity.id
_entity.type
_entity.pdbx_description
1 polymer ?
#
loop_
_entity_poly.entity_id
_entity_poly.type
_entity_poly.pdbx_seq_one_letter_code
_entity_poly.pdbx_strand_id
1 'polypeptide(L)'
;MTMVTAAATASPTRSRLRAGLPFWLAALALSFFFAYAPRGLVPRWALRLPRNLEIPLDRYLSQWMDWLVTQASFGPFTFKDTTRGFAWLMEWPLAFAKNLLVTGFMLGQGSAAQQLTAPVSWAAVILFAGLLAARFGGARLAVLVVGCFVYLALFGQWPSAMVTLSSILIAVPF
;
A
#
# COMPACT_ATOMS: atom_id res chain seq x y z
N MET A 1 -27.94 62.35 8.63
CA MET A 1 -27.87 61.99 7.20
C MET A 1 -26.40 61.92 6.81
N THR A 2 -25.77 60.76 7.01
CA THR A 2 -24.41 60.45 6.52
C THR A 2 -24.27 58.92 6.48
N MET A 3 -24.35 58.35 5.28
CA MET A 3 -24.08 56.93 5.04
C MET A 3 -22.58 56.69 5.08
N VAL A 4 -22.12 55.76 5.92
CA VAL A 4 -20.78 55.18 5.82
C VAL A 4 -20.85 54.07 4.77
N THR A 5 -20.33 54.37 3.58
CA THR A 5 -20.14 53.44 2.46
C THR A 5 -19.16 52.33 2.84
N ALA A 6 -19.63 51.09 2.72
CA ALA A 6 -18.82 49.88 2.83
C ALA A 6 -17.77 49.83 1.70
N ALA A 7 -16.50 49.81 2.05
CA ALA A 7 -15.41 49.51 1.12
C ALA A 7 -15.41 47.99 0.85
N ALA A 8 -15.92 47.60 -0.32
CA ALA A 8 -15.78 46.25 -0.85
C ALA A 8 -14.30 45.99 -1.16
N THR A 9 -13.68 45.09 -0.38
CA THR A 9 -12.34 44.57 -0.63
C THR A 9 -12.37 43.65 -1.85
N ALA A 10 -11.86 44.13 -2.98
CA ALA A 10 -11.69 43.33 -4.18
C ALA A 10 -10.65 42.21 -3.96
N SER A 11 -11.07 40.96 -4.12
CA SER A 11 -10.23 39.76 -3.99
C SER A 11 -9.13 39.69 -5.08
N PRO A 12 -7.83 39.65 -4.74
CA PRO A 12 -6.74 39.59 -5.72
C PRO A 12 -6.38 38.15 -6.13
N THR A 13 -7.35 37.23 -6.19
CA THR A 13 -7.04 35.78 -6.26
C THR A 13 -6.92 35.23 -7.69
N ARG A 14 -7.37 35.94 -8.73
CA ARG A 14 -7.33 35.44 -10.13
C ARG A 14 -6.02 35.68 -10.88
N SER A 15 -5.12 36.57 -10.40
CA SER A 15 -3.92 36.95 -11.16
C SER A 15 -2.74 35.98 -11.02
N ARG A 16 -2.65 35.24 -9.91
CA ARG A 16 -1.50 34.33 -9.67
C ARG A 16 -1.49 33.08 -10.56
N LEU A 17 -2.65 32.60 -11.01
CA LEU A 17 -2.76 31.44 -11.90
C LEU A 17 -2.34 31.76 -13.34
N ARG A 18 -2.55 33.00 -13.82
CA ARG A 18 -2.17 33.41 -15.19
C ARG A 18 -0.67 33.68 -15.35
N ALA A 19 0.02 34.03 -14.28
CA ALA A 19 1.47 34.29 -14.30
C ALA A 19 2.32 32.99 -14.34
N GLY A 20 1.82 31.87 -13.80
CA GLY A 20 2.50 30.58 -13.86
C GLY A 20 2.21 29.76 -15.13
N LEU A 21 1.10 30.06 -15.83
CA LEU A 21 0.73 29.40 -17.08
C LEU A 21 1.79 29.51 -18.20
N PRO A 22 2.41 30.67 -18.48
CA PRO A 22 3.47 30.74 -19.49
C PRO A 22 4.72 29.95 -19.08
N PHE A 23 5.03 29.86 -17.79
CA PHE A 23 6.13 29.03 -17.29
C PHE A 23 5.84 27.53 -17.53
N TRP A 24 4.63 27.07 -17.21
CA TRP A 24 4.22 25.68 -17.44
C TRP A 24 4.10 25.35 -18.93
N LEU A 25 3.61 26.27 -19.76
CA LEU A 25 3.57 26.10 -21.21
C LEU A 25 4.97 26.07 -21.83
N ALA A 26 5.89 26.93 -21.34
CA ALA A 26 7.29 26.90 -21.75
C ALA A 26 7.97 25.60 -21.32
N ALA A 27 7.72 25.11 -20.10
CA ALA A 27 8.24 23.83 -19.62
C ALA A 27 7.69 22.65 -20.43
N LEU A 28 6.40 22.66 -20.77
CA LEU A 28 5.76 21.65 -21.61
C LEU A 28 6.31 21.68 -23.04
N ALA A 29 6.45 22.87 -23.63
CA ALA A 29 7.03 23.05 -24.96
C ALA A 29 8.50 22.60 -25.01
N LEU A 30 9.28 22.90 -23.97
CA LEU A 30 10.67 22.48 -23.84
C LEU A 30 10.78 20.95 -23.68
N SER A 31 9.89 20.34 -22.89
CA SER A 31 9.81 18.89 -22.74
C SER A 31 9.44 18.19 -24.05
N PHE A 32 8.46 18.73 -24.79
CA PHE A 32 8.08 18.22 -26.10
C PHE A 32 9.20 18.39 -27.14
N PHE A 33 9.88 19.54 -27.11
CA PHE A 33 11.04 19.80 -27.95
C PHE A 33 12.17 18.80 -27.69
N PHE A 34 12.47 18.48 -26.43
CA PHE A 34 13.50 17.49 -26.09
C PHE A 34 13.09 16.04 -26.41
N ALA A 35 11.79 15.73 -26.32
CA ALA A 35 11.25 14.41 -26.66
C ALA A 35 11.19 14.12 -28.16
N TYR A 36 10.90 15.15 -28.98
CA TYR A 36 10.82 15.05 -30.44
C TYR A 36 12.06 15.57 -31.17
N ALA A 37 13.07 16.05 -30.44
CA ALA A 37 14.35 16.44 -31.02
C ALA A 37 14.93 15.24 -31.80
N PRO A 38 15.27 15.41 -33.09
CA PRO A 38 15.97 14.39 -33.84
C PRO A 38 17.22 13.97 -33.07
N ARG A 39 17.40 12.67 -32.82
CA ARG A 39 18.53 12.07 -32.06
C ARG A 39 19.93 12.37 -32.65
N GLY A 40 20.02 13.23 -33.67
CA GLY A 40 21.26 13.74 -34.27
C GLY A 40 21.66 15.16 -33.84
N LEU A 41 20.81 15.93 -33.14
CA LEU A 41 21.15 17.28 -32.65
C LEU A 41 21.93 17.27 -31.32
N VAL A 42 21.79 16.19 -30.54
CA VAL A 42 22.56 16.00 -29.32
C VAL A 42 23.87 15.31 -29.69
N PRO A 43 25.04 15.94 -29.47
CA PRO A 43 26.32 15.33 -29.79
C PRO A 43 26.46 13.97 -29.09
N ARG A 44 27.04 12.98 -29.77
CA ARG A 44 27.19 11.59 -29.26
C ARG A 44 27.96 11.49 -27.94
N TRP A 45 28.69 12.53 -27.53
CA TRP A 45 29.39 12.63 -26.25
C TRP A 45 28.48 12.97 -25.07
N ALA A 46 27.33 13.61 -25.30
CA ALA A 46 26.36 13.97 -24.24
C ALA A 46 25.34 12.84 -24.00
N LEU A 47 25.14 11.96 -24.98
CA LEU A 47 24.27 10.77 -24.85
C LEU A 47 25.02 9.52 -24.37
N ARG A 48 26.36 9.57 -24.31
CA ARG A 48 27.19 8.47 -23.81
C ARG A 48 27.79 8.91 -22.50
N LEU A 49 27.29 8.36 -21.39
CA LEU A 49 27.98 8.49 -20.12
C LEU A 49 29.41 7.97 -20.32
N PRO A 50 30.46 8.79 -20.12
CA PRO A 50 31.83 8.37 -20.37
C PRO A 50 32.16 7.18 -19.45
N ARG A 51 32.72 6.09 -20.02
CA ARG A 51 32.99 4.82 -19.31
C ARG A 51 33.87 4.96 -18.06
N ASN A 52 34.64 6.03 -18.00
CA ASN A 52 35.46 6.46 -16.87
C ASN A 52 34.64 7.05 -15.70
N LEU A 53 33.36 7.32 -15.89
CA LEU A 53 32.36 7.71 -14.88
C LEU A 53 31.28 6.62 -14.68
N GLU A 54 31.40 5.46 -15.33
CA GLU A 54 30.61 4.27 -15.00
C GLU A 54 31.13 3.73 -13.65
N ILE A 55 30.63 4.31 -12.56
CA ILE A 55 30.85 3.76 -11.22
C ILE A 55 30.20 2.38 -11.20
N PRO A 56 30.95 1.28 -10.95
CA PRO A 56 30.43 -0.08 -10.97
C PRO A 56 29.63 -0.36 -9.69
N LEU A 57 28.57 0.41 -9.49
CA LEU A 57 27.63 0.31 -8.38
C LEU A 57 27.00 -1.08 -8.35
N ASP A 58 26.78 -1.70 -9.51
CA ASP A 58 26.33 -3.09 -9.65
C ASP A 58 27.20 -4.03 -8.82
N ARG A 59 28.54 -3.94 -8.95
CA ARG A 59 29.46 -4.83 -8.22
C ARG A 59 29.47 -4.52 -6.73
N TYR A 60 29.48 -3.24 -6.36
CA TYR A 60 29.47 -2.84 -4.96
C TYR A 60 28.18 -3.26 -4.25
N LEU A 61 27.02 -3.03 -4.86
CA LEU A 61 25.72 -3.44 -4.33
C LEU A 61 25.59 -4.97 -4.27
N SER A 62 26.05 -5.69 -5.29
CA SER A 62 26.02 -7.16 -5.28
C SER A 62 26.93 -7.75 -4.21
N GLN A 63 28.17 -7.27 -4.06
CA GLN A 63 29.07 -7.73 -3.00
C GLN A 63 28.54 -7.37 -1.61
N TRP A 64 27.97 -6.18 -1.45
CA TRP A 64 27.39 -5.76 -0.18
C TRP A 64 26.16 -6.61 0.18
N MET A 65 25.29 -6.92 -0.78
CA MET A 65 24.13 -7.79 -0.58
C MET A 65 24.55 -9.23 -0.26
N ASP A 66 25.58 -9.76 -0.93
CA ASP A 66 26.10 -11.10 -0.65
C ASP A 66 26.76 -11.19 0.74
N TRP A 67 27.52 -10.17 1.13
CA TRP A 67 28.04 -10.04 2.49
C TRP A 67 26.90 -10.00 3.52
N LEU A 68 25.86 -9.20 3.28
CA LEU A 68 24.77 -8.99 4.23
C LEU A 68 23.90 -10.25 4.41
N VAL A 69 23.70 -11.03 3.36
CA VAL A 69 22.90 -12.26 3.40
C VAL A 69 23.70 -13.45 3.93
N THR A 70 24.99 -13.54 3.58
CA THR A 70 25.79 -14.77 3.75
C THR A 70 26.83 -14.66 4.87
N GLN A 71 27.36 -13.47 5.14
CA GLN A 71 28.51 -13.28 6.04
C GLN A 71 28.19 -12.43 7.28
N ALA A 72 27.12 -11.62 7.27
CA ALA A 72 26.71 -10.84 8.43
C ALA A 72 26.08 -11.72 9.52
N SER A 73 26.90 -12.30 10.38
CA SER A 73 26.49 -13.08 11.55
C SER A 73 26.86 -12.36 12.85
N PHE A 74 25.89 -12.26 13.77
CA PHE A 74 26.05 -11.64 15.10
C PHE A 74 26.51 -12.68 16.13
N GLY A 75 27.51 -13.49 15.79
CA GLY A 75 27.92 -14.65 16.58
C GLY A 75 27.13 -15.91 16.16
N PRO A 76 26.19 -16.44 16.97
CA PRO A 76 25.49 -17.70 16.67
C PRO A 76 24.34 -17.58 15.63
N PHE A 77 23.94 -16.37 15.22
CA PHE A 77 22.82 -16.15 14.30
C PHE A 77 23.20 -15.23 13.14
N THR A 78 22.71 -15.54 11.94
CA THR A 78 22.91 -14.71 10.73
C THR A 78 21.84 -13.61 10.67
N PHE A 79 22.11 -12.48 10.02
CA PHE A 79 21.12 -11.44 9.72
C PHE A 79 19.87 -12.02 9.02
N LYS A 80 20.08 -13.01 8.16
CA LYS A 80 19.02 -13.79 7.52
C LYS A 80 18.13 -14.51 8.52
N ASP A 81 18.69 -15.09 9.57
CA ASP A 81 17.95 -15.81 10.61
C ASP A 81 17.10 -14.84 11.45
N THR A 82 17.59 -13.63 11.72
CA THR A 82 16.81 -12.58 12.38
C THR A 82 15.63 -12.13 11.53
N THR A 83 15.86 -11.87 10.24
CA THR A 83 14.77 -11.47 9.31
C THR A 83 13.74 -12.59 9.15
N ARG A 84 14.20 -13.85 9.12
CA ARG A 84 13.33 -15.03 9.03
C ARG A 84 12.56 -15.29 10.33
N GLY A 85 13.17 -15.02 11.48
CA GLY A 85 12.51 -15.06 12.79
C GLY A 85 11.45 -13.97 12.90
N PHE A 86 11.72 -12.77 12.38
CA PHE A 86 10.72 -11.71 12.31
C PHE A 86 9.58 -12.05 11.35
N ALA A 87 9.88 -12.65 10.19
CA ALA A 87 8.88 -13.17 9.27
C ALA A 87 8.02 -14.24 9.96
N TRP A 88 8.62 -15.19 10.67
CA TRP A 88 7.90 -16.20 11.45
C TRP A 88 7.01 -15.58 12.54
N LEU A 89 7.50 -14.54 13.22
CA LEU A 89 6.74 -13.81 14.23
C LEU A 89 5.52 -13.09 13.64
N MET A 90 5.64 -12.52 12.43
CA MET A 90 4.51 -11.90 11.72
C MET A 90 3.56 -12.92 11.10
N GLU A 91 4.09 -14.07 10.68
CA GLU A 91 3.31 -15.13 10.05
C GLU A 91 2.44 -15.86 11.08
N TRP A 92 2.82 -15.88 12.36
CA TRP A 92 2.04 -16.52 13.42
C TRP A 92 0.66 -15.88 13.64
N PRO A 93 0.52 -14.54 13.84
CA PRO A 93 -0.78 -13.87 13.92
C PRO A 93 -1.59 -13.99 12.63
N LEU A 94 -0.93 -13.89 11.47
CA LEU A 94 -1.59 -13.96 10.17
C LEU A 94 -2.14 -15.36 9.90
N ALA A 95 -1.37 -16.41 10.22
CA ALA A 95 -1.80 -17.80 10.12
C ALA A 95 -2.91 -18.10 11.12
N PHE A 96 -2.85 -17.54 12.33
CA PHE A 96 -3.92 -17.66 13.32
C PHE A 96 -5.21 -17.01 12.82
N ALA A 97 -5.15 -15.77 12.33
CA ALA A 97 -6.29 -15.08 11.74
C ALA A 97 -6.84 -15.85 10.53
N LYS A 98 -5.99 -16.32 9.61
CA LYS A 98 -6.39 -17.12 8.44
C LYS A 98 -7.07 -18.43 8.85
N ASN A 99 -6.51 -19.15 9.82
CA ASN A 99 -7.08 -20.39 10.33
C ASN A 99 -8.40 -20.16 11.05
N LEU A 100 -8.53 -19.05 11.78
CA LEU A 100 -9.76 -18.67 12.43
C LEU A 100 -10.84 -18.26 11.39
N LEU A 101 -10.49 -17.43 10.41
CA LEU A 101 -11.41 -16.74 9.49
C LEU A 101 -11.71 -17.46 8.17
N VAL A 102 -10.89 -18.43 7.74
CA VAL A 102 -10.96 -18.98 6.38
C VAL A 102 -10.86 -20.50 6.33
N THR A 103 -9.92 -21.11 7.06
CA THR A 103 -9.63 -22.56 6.93
C THR A 103 -10.17 -23.44 8.06
N GLY A 104 -10.46 -22.89 9.26
CA GLY A 104 -10.66 -23.68 10.47
C GLY A 104 -9.31 -24.20 10.99
N PHE A 105 -9.24 -24.54 12.29
CA PHE A 105 -8.02 -25.16 12.83
C PHE A 105 -7.93 -26.60 12.32
N MET A 106 -7.11 -26.82 11.30
CA MET A 106 -6.75 -28.14 10.79
C MET A 106 -5.56 -28.67 11.60
N LEU A 107 -5.76 -29.67 12.47
CA LEU A 107 -4.67 -30.45 13.04
C LEU A 107 -4.36 -31.63 12.10
N GLY A 108 -3.28 -31.51 11.34
CA GLY A 108 -2.76 -32.57 10.45
C GLY A 108 -2.27 -32.04 9.10
N GLN A 109 -1.13 -32.55 8.61
CA GLN A 109 -0.64 -32.31 7.24
C GLN A 109 -0.97 -33.53 6.36
N GLY A 110 -1.64 -33.32 5.23
CA GLY A 110 -1.96 -34.35 4.23
C GLY A 110 -3.43 -34.80 4.20
N SER A 111 -3.70 -35.87 3.45
CA SER A 111 -5.05 -36.41 3.13
C SER A 111 -5.85 -36.97 4.33
N ALA A 112 -5.38 -36.74 5.55
CA ALA A 112 -5.98 -37.19 6.80
C ALA A 112 -6.18 -36.03 7.81
N ALA A 113 -6.26 -34.79 7.33
CA ALA A 113 -6.63 -33.65 8.17
C ALA A 113 -8.12 -33.77 8.56
N GLN A 114 -8.39 -34.24 9.78
CA GLN A 114 -9.74 -34.25 10.34
C GLN A 114 -10.10 -32.82 10.76
N GLN A 115 -11.09 -32.27 10.06
CA GLN A 115 -11.61 -30.92 10.24
C GLN A 115 -12.37 -30.83 11.57
N LEU A 116 -11.67 -30.51 12.67
CA LEU A 116 -12.27 -30.43 14.00
C LEU A 116 -13.14 -29.17 14.19
N THR A 117 -12.90 -28.09 13.44
CA THR A 117 -13.73 -26.88 13.51
C THR A 117 -13.99 -26.33 12.11
N ALA A 118 -15.26 -26.04 11.82
CA ALA A 118 -15.64 -25.35 10.59
C ALA A 118 -15.00 -23.95 10.60
N PRO A 119 -14.38 -23.50 9.51
CA PRO A 119 -13.90 -22.13 9.40
C PRO A 119 -14.99 -21.13 9.76
N VAL A 120 -14.62 -20.02 10.40
CA VAL A 120 -15.57 -18.90 10.57
C VAL A 120 -16.02 -18.51 9.17
N SER A 121 -17.26 -18.83 8.84
CA SER A 121 -17.79 -18.60 7.51
C SER A 121 -17.75 -17.09 7.22
N TRP A 122 -17.53 -16.72 5.96
CA TRP A 122 -17.69 -15.33 5.52
C TRP A 122 -19.04 -14.76 5.99
N ALA A 123 -20.08 -15.60 6.06
CA ALA A 123 -21.37 -15.29 6.63
C ALA A 123 -21.32 -14.92 8.13
N ALA A 124 -20.51 -15.60 8.95
CA ALA A 124 -20.35 -15.28 10.37
C ALA A 124 -19.68 -13.91 10.59
N VAL A 125 -18.68 -13.56 9.76
CA VAL A 125 -18.04 -12.22 9.81
C VAL A 125 -19.04 -11.14 9.40
N ILE A 126 -19.81 -11.36 8.33
CA ILE A 126 -20.87 -10.46 7.89
C ILE A 126 -21.92 -10.26 8.98
N LEU A 127 -22.34 -11.35 9.62
CA LEU A 127 -23.34 -11.33 10.68
C LEU A 127 -22.83 -10.60 11.92
N PHE A 128 -21.57 -10.84 12.32
CA PHE A 128 -20.95 -10.14 13.44
C PHE A 128 -20.79 -8.64 13.18
N ALA A 129 -20.26 -8.26 12.02
CA ALA A 129 -20.13 -6.87 11.61
C ALA A 129 -21.51 -6.18 11.51
N GLY A 130 -22.51 -6.89 10.99
CA GLY A 130 -23.90 -6.43 10.93
C GLY A 130 -24.51 -6.20 12.32
N LEU A 131 -24.30 -7.12 13.27
CA LEU A 131 -24.76 -6.98 14.65
C LEU A 131 -24.09 -5.81 15.38
N LEU A 132 -22.78 -5.62 15.19
CA LEU A 132 -22.05 -4.46 15.73
C LEU A 132 -22.61 -3.16 15.14
N ALA A 133 -22.79 -3.10 13.82
CA ALA A 133 -23.36 -1.93 13.16
C ALA A 133 -24.80 -1.64 13.63
N ALA A 134 -25.61 -2.69 13.87
CA ALA A 134 -26.95 -2.55 14.43
C ALA A 134 -26.91 -1.99 15.86
N ARG A 135 -25.93 -2.43 16.67
CA ARG A 135 -25.79 -2.01 18.07
C ARG A 135 -25.34 -0.57 18.22
N PHE A 136 -24.41 -0.09 17.39
CA PHE A 136 -23.83 1.25 17.50
C PHE A 136 -24.48 2.30 16.59
N GLY A 137 -25.06 1.90 15.45
CA GLY A 137 -25.61 2.83 14.46
C GLY A 137 -27.02 2.50 13.95
N GLY A 138 -27.68 1.49 14.51
CA GLY A 138 -29.06 1.12 14.18
C GLY A 138 -29.22 0.31 12.89
N ALA A 139 -30.48 -0.02 12.56
CA ALA A 139 -30.82 -0.96 11.49
C ALA A 139 -30.38 -0.49 10.08
N ARG A 140 -30.45 0.82 9.79
CA ARG A 140 -29.99 1.36 8.49
C ARG A 140 -28.49 1.17 8.28
N LEU A 141 -27.68 1.39 9.32
CA LEU A 141 -26.23 1.18 9.25
C LEU A 141 -25.90 -0.31 9.13
N ALA A 142 -26.63 -1.17 9.84
CA ALA A 142 -26.46 -2.61 9.76
C ALA A 142 -26.68 -3.15 8.34
N VAL A 143 -27.77 -2.74 7.67
CA VAL A 143 -28.07 -3.17 6.30
C VAL A 143 -26.99 -2.67 5.32
N LEU A 144 -26.52 -1.43 5.49
CA LEU A 144 -25.44 -0.88 4.66
C LEU A 144 -24.13 -1.67 4.81
N VAL A 145 -23.73 -1.96 6.06
CA VAL A 145 -22.51 -2.72 6.37
C VAL A 145 -22.60 -4.14 5.83
N VAL A 146 -23.71 -4.84 6.11
CA VAL A 146 -23.95 -6.20 5.61
C VAL A 146 -23.94 -6.23 4.08
N GLY A 147 -24.63 -5.30 3.42
CA GLY A 147 -24.64 -5.20 1.97
C GLY A 147 -23.24 -5.00 1.36
N CYS A 148 -22.41 -4.18 2.00
CA CYS A 148 -21.04 -3.93 1.56
C CYS A 148 -20.16 -5.18 1.67
N PHE A 149 -20.21 -5.91 2.78
CA PHE A 149 -19.44 -7.15 2.91
C PHE A 149 -19.98 -8.30 2.03
N VAL A 150 -21.30 -8.40 1.85
CA VAL A 150 -21.91 -9.36 0.91
C VAL A 150 -21.44 -9.07 -0.52
N TYR A 151 -21.39 -7.81 -0.91
CA TYR A 151 -20.85 -7.40 -2.21
C TYR A 151 -19.39 -7.90 -2.37
N LEU A 152 -18.51 -7.64 -1.41
CA LEU A 152 -17.12 -8.12 -1.47
C LEU A 152 -17.02 -9.65 -1.57
N ALA A 153 -17.91 -10.38 -0.90
CA ALA A 153 -17.98 -11.84 -0.95
C ALA A 153 -18.43 -12.34 -2.33
N LEU A 154 -19.48 -11.75 -2.91
CA LEU A 154 -20.01 -12.13 -4.23
C LEU A 154 -19.01 -11.88 -5.36
N PHE A 155 -18.23 -10.81 -5.28
CA PHE A 155 -17.22 -10.46 -6.29
C PHE A 155 -15.85 -11.12 -6.05
N GLY A 156 -15.73 -12.01 -5.06
CA GLY A 156 -14.50 -12.77 -4.80
C GLY A 156 -13.33 -11.94 -4.25
N GLN A 157 -13.56 -10.71 -3.80
CA GLN A 157 -12.52 -9.85 -3.21
C GLN A 157 -12.33 -10.06 -1.70
N TRP A 158 -13.00 -11.06 -1.12
CA TRP A 158 -12.94 -11.38 0.30
C TRP A 158 -11.51 -11.49 0.86
N PRO A 159 -10.55 -12.22 0.23
CA PRO A 159 -9.22 -12.38 0.80
C PRO A 159 -8.47 -11.05 0.91
N SER A 160 -8.53 -10.20 -0.12
CA SER A 160 -7.86 -8.90 -0.15
C SER A 160 -8.42 -7.93 0.87
N ALA A 161 -9.74 -7.92 1.06
CA ALA A 161 -10.41 -7.09 2.06
C ALA A 161 -10.10 -7.52 3.51
N MET A 162 -9.99 -8.82 3.76
CA MET A 162 -9.67 -9.32 5.10
C MET A 162 -8.22 -9.06 5.52
N VAL A 163 -7.27 -9.01 4.58
CA VAL A 163 -5.89 -8.62 4.86
C VAL A 163 -5.82 -7.17 5.34
N THR A 164 -6.55 -6.27 4.68
CA THR A 164 -6.60 -4.85 5.10
C THR A 164 -7.29 -4.67 6.44
N LEU A 165 -8.40 -5.38 6.68
CA LEU A 165 -9.10 -5.35 7.97
C LEU A 165 -8.20 -5.87 9.11
N SER A 166 -7.46 -6.95 8.88
CA SER A 166 -6.49 -7.49 9.84
C SER A 166 -5.37 -6.49 10.17
N SER A 167 -4.87 -5.78 9.16
CA SER A 167 -3.83 -4.76 9.38
C SER A 167 -4.33 -3.61 10.25
N ILE A 168 -5.58 -3.18 10.05
CA ILE A 168 -6.19 -2.11 10.87
C ILE A 168 -6.39 -2.58 12.31
N LEU A 169 -6.87 -3.83 12.49
CA LEU A 169 -7.07 -4.42 13.82
C LEU A 169 -5.77 -4.52 14.62
N ILE A 170 -4.65 -4.87 13.98
CA ILE A 170 -3.33 -4.92 14.63
C ILE A 170 -2.78 -3.52 14.89
N ALA A 171 -3.02 -2.57 13.98
CA ALA A 171 -2.47 -1.23 14.05
C ALA A 171 -3.10 -0.35 15.14
N VAL A 172 -4.32 -0.67 15.59
CA VAL A 172 -5.00 0.04 16.67
C VAL A 172 -4.99 -0.82 17.93
N PRO A 173 -3.94 -0.75 18.76
CA PRO A 173 -4.02 -1.27 20.11
C PRO A 173 -5.06 -0.44 20.88
N PHE A 174 -6.06 -1.14 21.38
CA PHE A 174 -7.11 -0.61 22.27
C PHE A 174 -6.54 -0.10 23.59
#